data_AF-A0A957IBQ0-F1
#
_entry.id   AF-A0A957IBQ0-F1
#
_cell.length_a   1.000
_cell.length_b   1.000
_cell.length_c   1.000
_cell.angle_alpha   90.00
_cell.angle_beta   90.00
_cell.angle_gamma   90.00
#
_symmetry.space_group_name_H-M   'P 1'
#
loop_
_entity.id
_entity.type
_entity.pdbx_description
1 polymer ?
#
loop_
_entity_poly.entity_id
_entity_poly.type
_entity_poly.pdbx_seq_one_letter_code
_entity_poly.pdbx_strand_id
1 'polypeptide(L)'
;NGCTGEDWYEFDPEGAKALLAEAGYPDGFETSIYYRDVFRGYLPEPGSVAVEFQTQLRDNLGIEAEVVVMESGEFIDESTAGNLDGFYLLGWGADYPHPTNFLDFHFSASNPQFGDPHPEIYEVLEQASQIGDPAEAAALYEQANNAIKELVPMVPIAHGASASAALATVENAHFRPFGAPLFARTNPGKDTFVFMQNAEPLSLYCADETDGESLAACQQVVEPLLGYAIDSGTVEPRVATECTANEDSTVWTCAIREGVLFHDGSTLDANDVVASWAAGIDASNPYHVGRSGAWEYFSYLWDGLMNEAPAE
;
A
#
# COMPACT_ATOMS: atom_id res chain seq x y z
N ASN A 1 11.28 9.48 -6.22
CA ASN A 1 12.03 9.92 -5.03
C ASN A 1 11.93 8.96 -3.84
N GLY A 2 11.18 7.85 -3.90
CA GLY A 2 11.16 6.86 -2.79
C GLY A 2 12.45 6.05 -2.61
N CYS A 3 13.46 6.23 -3.46
CA CYS A 3 14.74 5.51 -3.40
C CYS A 3 15.94 6.48 -3.37
N THR A 4 15.74 7.70 -2.86
CA THR A 4 16.82 8.71 -2.72
C THR A 4 17.38 8.67 -1.30
N GLY A 5 18.66 9.01 -1.14
CA GLY A 5 19.33 9.03 0.15
C GLY A 5 20.66 8.28 0.10
N GLU A 6 21.16 7.95 1.27
CA GLU A 6 22.36 7.13 1.43
C GLU A 6 22.10 5.67 1.05
N ASP A 7 23.16 5.00 0.57
CA ASP A 7 23.12 3.57 0.29
C ASP A 7 22.88 2.76 1.58
N TRP A 8 22.07 1.70 1.49
CA TRP A 8 21.80 0.80 2.61
C TRP A 8 23.05 0.03 3.07
N TYR A 9 22.98 -0.51 4.29
CA TYR A 9 24.07 -1.30 4.85
C TYR A 9 24.40 -2.52 3.99
N GLU A 10 25.70 -2.69 3.74
CA GLU A 10 26.23 -3.85 3.03
C GLU A 10 26.24 -5.11 3.92
N PHE A 11 26.33 -6.27 3.29
CA PHE A 11 26.41 -7.55 4.00
C PHE A 11 27.75 -7.69 4.75
N ASP A 12 27.73 -7.51 6.06
CA ASP A 12 28.88 -7.65 6.97
C ASP A 12 28.55 -8.47 8.23
N PRO A 13 28.68 -9.81 8.17
CA PRO A 13 28.45 -10.69 9.32
C PRO A 13 29.38 -10.43 10.51
N GLU A 14 30.63 -10.02 10.27
CA GLU A 14 31.59 -9.80 11.36
C GLU A 14 31.22 -8.53 12.15
N GLY A 15 30.90 -7.45 11.44
CA GLY A 15 30.38 -6.22 12.04
C GLY A 15 29.05 -6.44 12.77
N ALA A 16 28.12 -7.17 12.17
CA ALA A 16 26.83 -7.48 12.79
C ALA A 16 26.99 -8.29 14.10
N LYS A 17 27.89 -9.29 14.15
CA LYS A 17 28.20 -10.02 15.40
C LYS A 17 28.78 -9.10 16.47
N ALA A 18 29.65 -8.16 16.11
CA ALA A 18 30.23 -7.22 17.05
C ALA A 18 29.14 -6.34 17.68
N LEU A 19 28.23 -5.82 16.86
CA LEU A 19 27.09 -5.01 17.33
C LEU A 19 26.14 -5.82 18.24
N LEU A 20 25.85 -7.08 17.89
CA LEU A 20 25.05 -7.95 18.76
C LEU A 20 25.71 -8.18 20.12
N ALA A 21 27.02 -8.41 20.15
CA ALA A 21 27.77 -8.57 21.39
C ALA A 21 27.76 -7.28 22.23
N GLU A 22 27.91 -6.11 21.61
CA GLU A 22 27.79 -4.80 22.28
C GLU A 22 26.38 -4.56 22.84
N ALA A 23 25.35 -5.03 22.14
CA ALA A 23 23.95 -4.99 22.58
C ALA A 23 23.61 -6.03 23.67
N GLY A 24 24.55 -6.92 24.03
CA GLY A 24 24.36 -7.93 25.07
C GLY A 24 23.88 -9.30 24.59
N TYR A 25 23.90 -9.55 23.28
CA TYR A 25 23.50 -10.81 22.63
C TYR A 25 24.68 -11.48 21.89
N PRO A 26 25.82 -11.79 22.57
CA PRO A 26 27.00 -12.33 21.90
C PRO A 26 26.79 -13.72 21.27
N ASP A 27 25.77 -14.45 21.74
CA ASP A 27 25.41 -15.79 21.28
C ASP A 27 24.08 -15.80 20.50
N GLY A 28 23.55 -14.63 20.11
CA GLY A 28 22.25 -14.50 19.47
C GLY A 28 21.06 -14.57 20.43
N PHE A 29 19.87 -14.81 19.88
CA PHE A 29 18.59 -14.93 20.60
C PHE A 29 17.57 -15.73 19.76
N GLU A 30 16.43 -16.07 20.36
CA GLU A 30 15.31 -16.72 19.68
C GLU A 30 14.28 -15.67 19.20
N THR A 31 13.70 -15.87 18.02
CA THR A 31 12.66 -14.98 17.44
C THR A 31 11.79 -15.72 16.42
N SER A 32 10.92 -15.00 15.72
CA SER A 32 10.04 -15.52 14.67
C SER A 32 10.25 -14.76 13.35
N ILE A 33 9.94 -15.42 12.23
CA ILE A 33 9.79 -14.84 10.89
C ILE A 33 8.36 -15.14 10.41
N TYR A 34 7.50 -14.14 10.43
CA TYR A 34 6.11 -14.24 9.96
C TYR A 34 6.01 -13.92 8.47
N TYR A 35 5.21 -14.66 7.73
CA TYR A 35 4.87 -14.32 6.34
C TYR A 35 3.56 -14.97 5.92
N ARG A 36 2.99 -14.46 4.81
CA ARG A 36 1.90 -15.13 4.09
C ARG A 36 2.44 -15.82 2.84
N ASP A 37 2.04 -17.07 2.60
CA ASP A 37 2.51 -17.84 1.44
C ASP A 37 1.68 -17.53 0.19
N VAL A 38 1.81 -16.29 -0.28
CA VAL A 38 1.08 -15.79 -1.44
C VAL A 38 2.04 -15.04 -2.35
N PHE A 39 1.99 -15.35 -3.65
CA PHE A 39 2.78 -14.62 -4.66
C PHE A 39 2.48 -13.12 -4.59
N ARG A 40 3.55 -12.33 -4.56
CA ARG A 40 3.50 -10.87 -4.69
C ARG A 40 4.62 -10.44 -5.62
N GLY A 41 4.39 -9.40 -6.42
CA GLY A 41 5.41 -8.90 -7.37
C GLY A 41 6.71 -8.51 -6.66
N TYR A 42 6.63 -7.95 -5.45
CA TYR A 42 7.78 -7.58 -4.62
C TYR A 42 8.48 -8.78 -3.95
N LEU A 43 7.78 -9.90 -3.75
CA LEU A 43 8.29 -11.11 -3.10
C LEU A 43 7.58 -12.36 -3.65
N PRO A 44 8.04 -12.90 -4.79
CA PRO A 44 7.36 -14.01 -5.48
C PRO A 44 7.37 -15.34 -4.73
N GLU A 45 8.43 -15.60 -3.97
CA GLU A 45 8.73 -16.90 -3.32
C GLU A 45 9.00 -16.68 -1.82
N PRO A 46 8.02 -16.18 -1.05
CA PRO A 46 8.25 -15.71 0.31
C PRO A 46 8.75 -16.84 1.24
N GLY A 47 8.26 -18.07 1.08
CA GLY A 47 8.73 -19.20 1.88
C GLY A 47 10.21 -19.56 1.65
N SER A 48 10.69 -19.46 0.40
CA SER A 48 12.11 -19.67 0.09
C SER A 48 12.98 -18.58 0.72
N VAL A 49 12.52 -17.33 0.66
CA VAL A 49 13.22 -16.19 1.28
C VAL A 49 13.23 -16.30 2.80
N ALA A 50 12.13 -16.73 3.43
CA ALA A 50 12.06 -16.94 4.88
C ALA A 50 13.07 -18.00 5.37
N VAL A 51 13.18 -19.12 4.65
CA VAL A 51 14.14 -20.21 4.99
C VAL A 51 15.60 -19.76 4.79
N GLU A 52 15.88 -19.02 3.72
CA GLU A 52 17.22 -18.47 3.50
C GLU A 52 17.57 -17.42 4.57
N PHE A 53 16.62 -16.54 4.91
CA PHE A 53 16.81 -15.55 5.97
C PHE A 53 17.05 -16.21 7.33
N GLN A 54 16.25 -17.20 7.70
CA GLN A 54 16.47 -18.04 8.89
C GLN A 54 17.88 -18.67 8.90
N THR A 55 18.31 -19.22 7.76
CA THR A 55 19.63 -19.85 7.63
C THR A 55 20.75 -18.85 7.85
N GLN A 56 20.65 -17.66 7.24
CA GLN A 56 21.65 -16.60 7.41
C GLN A 56 21.66 -16.05 8.83
N LEU A 57 20.50 -15.84 9.47
CA LEU A 57 20.42 -15.43 10.88
C LEU A 57 21.12 -16.43 11.80
N ARG A 58 20.86 -17.73 11.63
CA ARG A 58 21.50 -18.79 12.43
C ARG A 58 23.00 -18.88 12.16
N ASP A 59 23.39 -19.07 10.91
CA ASP A 59 24.77 -19.40 10.55
C ASP A 59 25.70 -18.19 10.74
N ASN A 60 25.21 -16.98 10.47
CA ASN A 60 25.98 -15.75 10.58
C ASN A 60 25.85 -15.05 11.91
N LEU A 61 24.78 -15.21 12.70
CA LEU A 61 24.55 -14.41 13.91
C LEU A 61 24.18 -15.24 15.15
N GLY A 62 23.94 -16.55 15.00
CA GLY A 62 23.45 -17.40 16.09
C GLY A 62 22.01 -17.10 16.49
N ILE A 63 21.26 -16.37 15.66
CA ILE A 63 19.85 -16.05 15.91
C ILE A 63 19.01 -17.22 15.40
N GLU A 64 18.27 -17.86 16.32
CA GLU A 64 17.37 -18.96 16.00
C GLU A 64 15.97 -18.41 15.76
N ALA A 65 15.51 -18.43 14.52
CA ALA A 65 14.19 -17.91 14.15
C ALA A 65 13.21 -19.04 13.79
N GLU A 66 12.00 -19.03 14.34
CA GLU A 66 10.90 -19.89 13.89
C GLU A 66 10.21 -19.30 12.66
N VAL A 67 10.05 -20.07 11.59
CA VAL A 67 9.34 -19.62 10.38
C VAL A 67 7.85 -19.90 10.53
N VAL A 68 7.04 -18.85 10.56
CA VAL A 68 5.59 -18.91 10.81
C VAL A 68 4.83 -18.48 9.56
N VAL A 69 4.05 -19.41 8.98
CA VAL A 69 3.14 -19.12 7.87
C VAL A 69 1.78 -18.73 8.41
N MET A 70 1.26 -17.59 7.98
CA MET A 70 -0.05 -17.07 8.37
C MET A 70 -1.02 -17.06 7.19
N GLU A 71 -2.33 -17.10 7.49
CA GLU A 71 -3.37 -16.79 6.51
C GLU A 71 -3.22 -15.33 6.05
N SER A 72 -3.56 -15.02 4.79
CA SER A 72 -3.24 -13.72 4.20
C SER A 72 -3.98 -12.55 4.84
N GLY A 73 -5.26 -12.70 5.17
CA GLY A 73 -6.05 -11.67 5.85
C GLY A 73 -5.55 -11.45 7.28
N GLU A 74 -5.40 -12.54 8.03
CA GLU A 74 -4.86 -12.52 9.40
C GLU A 74 -3.47 -11.86 9.46
N PHE A 75 -2.57 -12.20 8.52
CA PHE A 75 -1.23 -11.60 8.46
C PHE A 75 -1.29 -10.08 8.26
N ILE A 76 -2.17 -9.60 7.37
CA ILE A 76 -2.32 -8.16 7.13
C ILE A 76 -2.88 -7.48 8.38
N ASP A 77 -3.97 -8.00 8.95
CA ASP A 77 -4.61 -7.43 10.14
C ASP A 77 -3.62 -7.36 11.32
N GLU A 78 -2.85 -8.44 11.60
CA GLU A 78 -1.88 -8.48 12.70
C GLU A 78 -0.62 -7.62 12.46
N SER A 79 -0.12 -7.58 11.22
CA SER A 79 1.04 -6.75 10.87
C SER A 79 0.71 -5.26 10.94
N THR A 80 -0.44 -4.83 10.43
CA THR A 80 -0.91 -3.45 10.52
C THR A 80 -1.15 -3.02 11.96
N ALA A 81 -1.66 -3.91 12.81
CA ALA A 81 -1.87 -3.63 14.23
C ALA A 81 -0.56 -3.56 15.06
N GLY A 82 0.58 -3.95 14.48
CA GLY A 82 1.86 -3.99 15.20
C GLY A 82 1.96 -5.14 16.21
N ASN A 83 1.18 -6.21 16.03
CA ASN A 83 1.08 -7.32 16.98
C ASN A 83 2.13 -8.43 16.76
N LEU A 84 2.84 -8.42 15.62
CA LEU A 84 3.84 -9.43 15.28
C LEU A 84 5.14 -9.17 16.05
N ASP A 85 5.49 -10.08 16.97
CA ASP A 85 6.62 -9.96 17.91
C ASP A 85 7.95 -10.54 17.38
N GLY A 86 8.20 -10.36 16.08
CA GLY A 86 9.39 -10.86 15.41
C GLY A 86 9.61 -10.19 14.06
N PHE A 87 10.49 -10.78 13.24
CA PHE A 87 10.61 -10.34 11.86
C PHE A 87 9.38 -10.74 11.06
N TYR A 88 9.04 -9.98 10.03
CA TYR A 88 8.03 -10.41 9.08
C TYR A 88 8.36 -9.96 7.66
N LEU A 89 7.98 -10.78 6.68
CA LEU A 89 8.21 -10.52 5.27
C LEU A 89 6.99 -9.83 4.66
N LEU A 90 7.04 -8.50 4.65
CA LEU A 90 6.05 -7.64 4.00
C LEU A 90 6.64 -6.99 2.75
N GLY A 91 5.76 -6.40 1.95
CA GLY A 91 6.18 -5.49 0.89
C GLY A 91 5.00 -4.70 0.35
N TRP A 92 5.32 -3.72 -0.48
CA TRP A 92 4.35 -2.76 -0.99
C TRP A 92 4.41 -2.69 -2.52
N GLY A 93 3.23 -2.63 -3.14
CA GLY A 93 3.08 -2.28 -4.54
C GLY A 93 2.42 -0.92 -4.60
N ALA A 94 3.00 0.04 -5.31
CA ALA A 94 2.47 1.40 -5.30
C ALA A 94 1.03 1.45 -5.84
N ASP A 95 0.12 2.11 -5.12
CA ASP A 95 -1.26 2.37 -5.54
C ASP A 95 -1.33 3.59 -6.47
N TYR A 96 -0.49 4.59 -6.18
CA TYR A 96 -0.36 5.82 -6.94
C TYR A 96 1.10 6.30 -6.98
N PRO A 97 1.49 7.03 -8.04
CA PRO A 97 2.89 7.31 -8.36
C PRO A 97 3.45 8.52 -7.58
N HIS A 98 3.33 8.52 -6.26
CA HIS A 98 3.82 9.59 -5.39
C HIS A 98 4.61 9.03 -4.20
N PRO A 99 5.69 9.69 -3.72
CA PRO A 99 6.49 9.19 -2.59
C PRO A 99 5.68 8.91 -1.32
N THR A 100 4.61 9.66 -1.08
CA THR A 100 3.74 9.47 0.09
C THR A 100 3.13 8.08 0.16
N ASN A 101 2.86 7.45 -0.99
CA ASN A 101 2.30 6.10 -1.03
C ASN A 101 3.26 5.02 -0.49
N PHE A 102 4.57 5.30 -0.43
CA PHE A 102 5.56 4.38 0.13
C PHE A 102 6.00 4.76 1.54
N LEU A 103 6.01 6.05 1.87
CA LEU A 103 6.60 6.54 3.12
C LEU A 103 5.51 6.88 4.14
N ASP A 104 4.68 7.85 3.83
CA ASP A 104 3.69 8.40 4.76
C ASP A 104 2.69 7.35 5.26
N PHE A 105 2.25 6.41 4.40
CA PHE A 105 1.34 5.35 4.83
C PHE A 105 1.98 4.46 5.91
N HIS A 106 3.25 4.13 5.72
CA HIS A 106 3.97 3.12 6.50
C HIS A 106 4.64 3.69 7.76
N PHE A 107 5.01 4.97 7.74
CA PHE A 107 5.83 5.59 8.79
C PHE A 107 5.18 6.84 9.39
N SER A 108 3.85 6.94 9.39
CA SER A 108 3.14 7.99 10.12
C SER A 108 3.22 7.80 11.63
N ALA A 109 2.93 8.85 12.39
CA ALA A 109 2.89 8.81 13.85
C ALA A 109 1.82 7.86 14.43
N SER A 110 0.82 7.48 13.62
CA SER A 110 -0.31 6.63 14.02
C SER A 110 -0.18 5.18 13.55
N ASN A 111 0.82 4.84 12.75
CA ASN A 111 0.98 3.49 12.20
C ASN A 111 2.00 2.68 13.01
N PRO A 112 1.57 1.65 13.79
CA PRO A 112 2.47 0.84 14.61
C PRO A 112 3.10 -0.35 13.84
N GLN A 113 2.87 -0.46 12.53
CA GLN A 113 3.24 -1.65 11.74
C GLN A 113 4.70 -2.05 11.94
N PHE A 114 5.62 -1.09 11.96
CA PHE A 114 7.06 -1.33 12.13
C PHE A 114 7.58 -1.07 13.57
N GLY A 115 6.71 -1.19 14.57
CA GLY A 115 7.01 -0.91 15.98
C GLY A 115 6.65 0.52 16.38
N ASP A 116 7.31 1.03 17.43
CA ASP A 116 7.08 2.39 17.92
C ASP A 116 7.43 3.43 16.83
N PRO A 117 6.50 4.32 16.44
CA PRO A 117 6.77 5.35 15.43
C PRO A 117 7.90 6.31 15.84
N HIS A 118 8.75 6.67 14.87
CA HIS A 118 9.91 7.53 15.11
C HIS A 118 9.66 8.98 14.67
N PRO A 119 9.77 9.98 15.57
CA PRO A 119 9.58 11.40 15.23
C PRO A 119 10.53 11.89 14.15
N GLU A 120 11.76 11.39 14.14
CA GLU A 120 12.78 11.70 13.14
C GLU A 120 12.35 11.32 11.71
N ILE A 121 11.39 10.39 11.58
CA ILE A 121 10.79 9.99 10.32
C ILE A 121 9.48 10.76 10.10
N TYR A 122 8.50 10.61 11.00
CA TYR A 122 7.14 11.09 10.74
C TYR A 122 7.03 12.62 10.71
N GLU A 123 7.83 13.37 11.48
CA GLU A 123 7.76 14.85 11.47
C GLU A 123 8.28 15.42 10.13
N VAL A 124 9.27 14.75 9.53
CA VAL A 124 9.83 15.13 8.23
C VAL A 124 8.85 14.80 7.11
N LEU A 125 8.18 13.64 7.19
CA LEU A 125 7.14 13.26 6.23
C LEU A 125 5.94 14.20 6.31
N GLU A 126 5.49 14.59 7.50
CA GLU A 126 4.42 15.57 7.69
C GLU A 126 4.78 16.92 7.05
N GLN A 127 6.01 17.39 7.20
CA GLN A 127 6.46 18.62 6.51
C GLN A 127 6.48 18.46 4.99
N ALA A 128 6.93 17.30 4.49
CA ALA A 128 7.00 17.01 3.06
C ALA A 128 5.61 16.93 2.41
N SER A 129 4.63 16.38 3.12
CA SER A 129 3.27 16.19 2.60
C SER A 129 2.50 17.50 2.44
N GLN A 130 2.90 18.58 3.14
CA GLN A 130 2.33 19.92 2.96
C GLN A 130 2.81 20.64 1.69
N ILE A 131 3.78 20.07 0.96
CA ILE A 131 4.36 20.67 -0.25
C ILE A 131 3.77 19.99 -1.48
N GLY A 132 2.96 20.74 -2.24
CA GLY A 132 2.25 20.22 -3.40
C GLY A 132 3.12 19.86 -4.62
N ASP A 133 4.34 20.42 -4.74
CA ASP A 133 5.30 20.04 -5.78
C ASP A 133 6.29 18.98 -5.25
N PRO A 134 6.27 17.74 -5.77
CA PRO A 134 7.18 16.68 -5.33
C PRO A 134 8.66 17.00 -5.53
N ALA A 135 9.01 17.89 -6.46
CA ALA A 135 10.39 18.32 -6.67
C ALA A 135 10.86 19.25 -5.55
N GLU A 136 9.97 20.10 -5.03
CA GLU A 136 10.26 20.98 -3.89
C GLU A 136 10.32 20.18 -2.57
N ALA A 137 9.51 19.12 -2.44
CA ALA A 137 9.50 18.22 -1.29
C ALA A 137 10.68 17.22 -1.26
N ALA A 138 11.44 17.09 -2.36
CA ALA A 138 12.41 16.00 -2.55
C ALA A 138 13.47 15.92 -1.45
N ALA A 139 13.97 17.06 -0.96
CA ALA A 139 14.99 17.10 0.08
C ALA A 139 14.49 16.63 1.45
N LEU A 140 13.18 16.74 1.71
CA LEU A 140 12.57 16.22 2.95
C LEU A 140 12.38 14.70 2.85
N TYR A 141 11.94 14.19 1.70
CA TYR A 141 11.87 12.73 1.50
C TYR A 141 13.25 12.06 1.56
N GLU A 142 14.31 12.72 1.09
CA GLU A 142 15.69 12.23 1.26
C GLU A 142 16.08 12.17 2.75
N GLN A 143 15.72 13.19 3.54
CA GLN A 143 15.95 13.17 4.99
C GLN A 143 15.19 12.04 5.68
N ALA A 144 13.91 11.83 5.32
CA ALA A 144 13.11 10.74 5.87
C ALA A 144 13.70 9.37 5.51
N ASN A 145 14.15 9.16 4.26
CA ASN A 145 14.82 7.91 3.87
C ASN A 145 16.11 7.66 4.65
N ASN A 146 16.91 8.71 4.90
CA ASN A 146 18.12 8.59 5.70
C ASN A 146 17.81 8.26 7.17
N ALA A 147 16.73 8.83 7.73
CA ALA A 147 16.25 8.48 9.07
C ALA A 147 15.76 7.01 9.14
N ILE A 148 15.03 6.54 8.12
CA ILE A 148 14.64 5.11 8.00
C ILE A 148 15.88 4.22 7.97
N LYS A 149 16.91 4.59 7.20
CA LYS A 149 18.19 3.85 7.18
C LYS A 149 18.89 3.87 8.54
N GLU A 150 18.89 5.00 9.26
CA GLU A 150 19.57 5.12 10.55
C GLU A 150 18.87 4.33 11.67
N LEU A 151 17.54 4.35 11.68
CA LEU A 151 16.71 3.75 12.74
C LEU A 151 16.32 2.29 12.44
N VAL A 152 16.36 1.89 11.16
CA VAL A 152 16.09 0.53 10.66
C VAL A 152 14.76 -0.07 11.18
N PRO A 153 13.60 0.63 11.04
CA PRO A 153 12.30 0.03 11.35
C PRO A 153 11.94 -1.10 10.38
N MET A 154 12.52 -1.08 9.17
CA MET A 154 12.44 -2.15 8.17
C MET A 154 13.74 -2.24 7.37
N VAL A 155 13.94 -3.35 6.65
CA VAL A 155 15.09 -3.55 5.76
C VAL A 155 14.61 -3.81 4.33
N PRO A 156 14.92 -2.94 3.35
CA PRO A 156 14.59 -3.19 1.96
C PRO A 156 15.40 -4.37 1.41
N ILE A 157 14.72 -5.41 0.91
CA ILE A 157 15.37 -6.61 0.37
C ILE A 157 15.53 -6.52 -1.15
N ALA A 158 14.47 -6.11 -1.86
CA ALA A 158 14.47 -6.06 -3.32
C ALA A 158 13.37 -5.15 -3.87
N HIS A 159 13.56 -4.70 -5.11
CA HIS A 159 12.48 -4.24 -5.97
C HIS A 159 12.16 -5.35 -6.97
N GLY A 160 11.00 -5.99 -6.80
CA GLY A 160 10.59 -7.07 -7.67
C GLY A 160 10.31 -6.60 -9.10
N ALA A 161 10.66 -7.43 -10.08
CA ALA A 161 10.26 -7.21 -11.46
C ALA A 161 8.87 -7.82 -11.69
N SER A 162 7.94 -7.03 -12.22
CA SER A 162 6.62 -7.53 -12.61
C SER A 162 6.69 -8.16 -14.01
N ALA A 163 6.23 -9.40 -14.13
CA ALA A 163 5.95 -10.03 -15.41
C ALA A 163 4.48 -10.41 -15.45
N SER A 164 3.87 -10.27 -16.62
CA SER A 164 2.47 -10.63 -16.82
C SER A 164 2.35 -11.50 -18.06
N ALA A 165 1.52 -12.53 -17.96
CA ALA A 165 1.28 -13.48 -19.03
C ALA A 165 -0.20 -13.46 -19.42
N ALA A 166 -0.45 -13.52 -20.72
CA ALA A 166 -1.79 -13.66 -21.28
C ALA A 166 -1.78 -14.73 -22.37
N LEU A 167 -2.94 -15.35 -22.61
CA LEU A 167 -3.11 -16.23 -23.76
C LEU A 167 -2.88 -15.44 -25.05
N ALA A 168 -2.27 -16.07 -26.06
CA ALA A 168 -2.03 -15.44 -27.36
C ALA A 168 -3.30 -14.95 -28.07
N THR A 169 -4.48 -15.43 -27.65
CA THR A 169 -5.78 -14.98 -28.16
C THR A 169 -6.28 -13.70 -27.51
N VAL A 170 -5.67 -13.26 -26.41
CA VAL A 170 -6.05 -12.02 -25.72
C VAL A 170 -5.37 -10.86 -26.42
N GLU A 171 -6.19 -9.94 -26.93
CA GLU A 171 -5.72 -8.70 -27.54
C GLU A 171 -5.67 -7.59 -26.49
N ASN A 172 -4.67 -6.71 -26.58
CA ASN A 172 -4.46 -5.60 -25.65
C ASN A 172 -4.41 -6.04 -24.17
N ALA A 173 -3.81 -7.20 -23.90
CA ALA A 173 -3.45 -7.57 -22.53
C ALA A 173 -2.51 -6.49 -21.98
N HIS A 174 -3.02 -5.69 -21.04
CA HIS A 174 -2.29 -4.58 -20.47
C HIS A 174 -2.25 -4.70 -18.95
N PHE A 175 -1.06 -4.51 -18.40
CA PHE A 175 -0.78 -4.56 -16.97
C PHE A 175 -0.04 -3.29 -16.61
N ARG A 176 -0.61 -2.51 -15.68
CA ARG A 176 -0.07 -1.20 -15.31
C ARG A 176 1.14 -1.35 -14.38
N PRO A 177 2.06 -0.36 -14.37
CA PRO A 177 3.22 -0.37 -13.48
C PRO A 177 2.86 -0.11 -12.00
N PHE A 178 1.66 0.39 -11.71
CA PHE A 178 1.14 0.66 -10.37
C PHE A 178 -0.39 0.49 -10.33
N GLY A 179 -0.93 0.33 -9.13
CA GLY A 179 -2.34 0.05 -8.88
C GLY A 179 -2.80 -1.30 -9.43
N ALA A 180 -4.10 -1.58 -9.29
CA ALA A 180 -4.66 -2.84 -9.76
C ALA A 180 -4.80 -2.90 -11.31
N PRO A 181 -4.93 -4.10 -11.90
CA PRO A 181 -5.15 -4.27 -13.34
C PRO A 181 -6.44 -3.61 -13.84
N LEU A 182 -6.47 -3.13 -15.09
CA LEU A 182 -7.67 -2.58 -15.73
C LEU A 182 -8.17 -3.48 -16.86
N PHE A 183 -9.23 -4.27 -16.61
CA PHE A 183 -9.71 -5.26 -17.57
C PHE A 183 -10.52 -4.67 -18.72
N ALA A 184 -11.10 -3.47 -18.54
CA ALA A 184 -11.90 -2.79 -19.57
C ALA A 184 -11.15 -2.53 -20.89
N ARG A 185 -9.81 -2.62 -20.89
CA ARG A 185 -8.95 -2.44 -22.07
C ARG A 185 -8.49 -3.75 -22.70
N THR A 186 -8.72 -4.86 -22.02
CA THR A 186 -8.36 -6.20 -22.48
C THR A 186 -9.50 -6.78 -23.30
N ASN A 187 -9.21 -7.25 -24.51
CA ASN A 187 -10.17 -7.98 -25.32
C ASN A 187 -9.87 -9.49 -25.26
N PRO A 188 -10.66 -10.28 -24.51
CA PRO A 188 -10.46 -11.73 -24.43
C PRO A 188 -10.86 -12.49 -25.70
N GLY A 189 -11.50 -11.84 -26.68
CA GLY A 189 -12.02 -12.48 -27.89
C GLY A 189 -13.25 -13.37 -27.67
N LYS A 190 -13.87 -13.28 -26.48
CA LYS A 190 -15.03 -14.08 -26.03
C LYS A 190 -15.77 -13.37 -24.89
N ASP A 191 -16.95 -13.85 -24.54
CA ASP A 191 -17.80 -13.20 -23.52
C ASP A 191 -17.24 -13.25 -22.09
N THR A 192 -16.33 -14.19 -21.81
CA THR A 192 -15.76 -14.38 -20.47
C THR A 192 -14.26 -14.13 -20.49
N PHE A 193 -13.81 -13.12 -19.75
CA PHE A 193 -12.41 -12.97 -19.39
C PHE A 193 -12.10 -13.81 -18.16
N VAL A 194 -11.01 -14.58 -18.21
CA VAL A 194 -10.50 -15.35 -17.07
C VAL A 194 -9.18 -14.72 -16.67
N PHE A 195 -9.13 -14.20 -15.45
CA PHE A 195 -7.95 -13.61 -14.83
C PHE A 195 -7.50 -14.48 -13.66
N MET A 196 -6.19 -14.63 -13.51
CA MET A 196 -5.59 -15.32 -12.37
C MET A 196 -5.06 -14.27 -11.40
N GLN A 197 -5.43 -14.40 -10.13
CA GLN A 197 -4.94 -13.57 -9.04
C GLN A 197 -4.44 -14.46 -7.90
N ASN A 198 -3.77 -13.87 -6.92
CA ASN A 198 -2.98 -14.64 -5.96
C ASN A 198 -3.80 -15.23 -4.81
N ALA A 199 -4.93 -14.61 -4.48
CA ALA A 199 -5.87 -15.08 -3.45
C ALA A 199 -7.32 -14.67 -3.79
N GLU A 200 -8.30 -15.18 -3.05
CA GLU A 200 -9.69 -14.69 -3.13
C GLU A 200 -9.76 -13.27 -2.53
N PRO A 201 -10.60 -12.35 -3.07
CA PRO A 201 -10.83 -11.05 -2.43
C PRO A 201 -11.34 -11.22 -1.01
N LEU A 202 -10.83 -10.44 -0.06
CA LEU A 202 -11.32 -10.45 1.33
C LEU A 202 -12.76 -9.94 1.40
N SER A 203 -13.10 -8.98 0.54
CA SER A 203 -14.43 -8.39 0.40
C SER A 203 -14.58 -7.76 -0.99
N LEU A 204 -15.82 -7.37 -1.31
CA LEU A 204 -16.12 -6.51 -2.46
C LEU A 204 -16.60 -5.11 -2.03
N TYR A 205 -16.50 -4.80 -0.74
CA TYR A 205 -16.75 -3.46 -0.22
C TYR A 205 -15.47 -2.61 -0.27
N CYS A 206 -15.21 -2.02 -1.44
CA CYS A 206 -13.93 -1.45 -1.84
C CYS A 206 -13.34 -0.38 -0.92
N ALA A 207 -14.17 0.33 -0.16
CA ALA A 207 -13.74 1.46 0.65
C ALA A 207 -13.06 1.04 1.98
N ASP A 208 -13.16 -0.22 2.38
CA ASP A 208 -12.65 -0.73 3.65
C ASP A 208 -11.56 -1.81 3.49
N GLU A 209 -11.10 -2.05 2.26
CA GLU A 209 -10.04 -3.03 1.97
C GLU A 209 -8.73 -2.37 1.56
N THR A 210 -7.63 -3.01 1.94
CA THR A 210 -6.25 -2.58 1.65
C THR A 210 -5.46 -3.61 0.84
N ASP A 211 -6.04 -4.78 0.56
CA ASP A 211 -5.38 -5.83 -0.20
C ASP A 211 -5.58 -5.69 -1.72
N GLY A 212 -4.55 -6.05 -2.49
CA GLY A 212 -4.57 -5.91 -3.95
C GLY A 212 -5.60 -6.80 -4.65
N GLU A 213 -5.98 -7.95 -4.07
CA GLU A 213 -6.96 -8.86 -4.65
C GLU A 213 -8.38 -8.27 -4.63
N SER A 214 -8.78 -7.67 -3.51
CA SER A 214 -10.02 -6.90 -3.40
C SER A 214 -10.00 -5.68 -4.31
N LEU A 215 -8.91 -4.91 -4.30
CA LEU A 215 -8.78 -3.71 -5.13
C LEU A 215 -8.81 -4.02 -6.64
N ALA A 216 -8.29 -5.17 -7.07
CA ALA A 216 -8.36 -5.61 -8.47
C ALA A 216 -9.79 -5.82 -8.96
N ALA A 217 -10.65 -6.46 -8.15
CA ALA A 217 -12.06 -6.63 -8.47
C ALA A 217 -12.80 -5.28 -8.43
N CYS A 218 -12.52 -4.49 -7.39
CA CYS A 218 -13.12 -3.17 -7.17
C CYS A 218 -12.90 -2.20 -8.33
N GLN A 219 -11.68 -2.13 -8.87
CA GLN A 219 -11.36 -1.26 -10.01
C GLN A 219 -12.12 -1.60 -11.31
N GLN A 220 -12.86 -2.72 -11.36
CA GLN A 220 -13.70 -3.07 -12.51
C GLN A 220 -15.15 -2.64 -12.35
N VAL A 221 -15.58 -2.33 -11.12
CA VAL A 221 -16.99 -2.07 -10.78
C VAL A 221 -17.21 -0.67 -10.22
N VAL A 222 -16.15 0.04 -9.84
CA VAL A 222 -16.19 1.46 -9.46
C VAL A 222 -15.44 2.33 -10.47
N GLU A 223 -15.86 3.58 -10.63
CA GLU A 223 -15.16 4.58 -11.45
C GLU A 223 -14.84 5.81 -10.60
N PRO A 224 -13.55 6.23 -10.50
CA PRO A 224 -13.17 7.38 -9.69
C PRO A 224 -13.45 8.72 -10.39
N LEU A 225 -13.31 9.83 -9.65
CA LEU A 225 -13.41 11.18 -10.22
C LEU A 225 -12.26 11.46 -11.20
N LEU A 226 -11.05 11.16 -10.77
CA LEU A 226 -9.80 11.24 -11.53
C LEU A 226 -9.11 9.88 -11.48
N GLY A 227 -8.29 9.58 -12.48
CA GLY A 227 -7.46 8.38 -12.46
C GLY A 227 -6.12 8.65 -13.11
N TYR A 228 -5.25 7.66 -13.15
CA TYR A 228 -3.99 7.79 -13.85
C TYR A 228 -4.10 7.28 -15.28
N ALA A 229 -3.30 7.87 -16.17
CA ALA A 229 -3.00 7.31 -17.46
C ALA A 229 -2.43 5.89 -17.28
N ILE A 230 -2.60 5.08 -18.31
CA ILE A 230 -2.30 3.65 -18.23
C ILE A 230 -0.78 3.40 -18.20
N ASP A 231 -0.06 4.11 -19.06
CA ASP A 231 1.38 3.94 -19.26
C ASP A 231 2.21 5.01 -18.55
N SER A 232 1.57 5.93 -17.82
CA SER A 232 2.24 6.99 -17.08
C SER A 232 1.52 7.31 -15.78
N GLY A 233 2.25 7.89 -14.84
CA GLY A 233 1.67 8.46 -13.61
C GLY A 233 0.90 9.77 -13.81
N THR A 234 0.53 10.11 -15.05
CA THR A 234 -0.18 11.37 -15.35
C THR A 234 -1.63 11.26 -14.92
N VAL A 235 -2.13 12.25 -14.18
CA VAL A 235 -3.54 12.32 -13.80
C VAL A 235 -4.40 12.65 -15.03
N GLU A 236 -5.50 11.91 -15.21
CA GLU A 236 -6.46 12.03 -16.30
C GLU A 236 -7.90 12.13 -15.77
N PRO A 237 -8.77 12.92 -16.45
CA PRO A 237 -10.20 12.98 -16.15
C PRO A 237 -10.89 11.61 -16.28
N ARG A 238 -11.81 11.31 -15.36
CA ARG A 238 -12.68 10.11 -15.40
C ARG A 238 -14.14 10.54 -15.36
N VAL A 239 -14.83 10.31 -14.24
CA VAL A 239 -16.18 10.83 -13.99
C VAL A 239 -16.14 12.36 -13.89
N ALA A 240 -15.12 12.93 -13.25
CA ALA A 240 -14.89 14.37 -13.31
C ALA A 240 -14.16 14.74 -14.61
N THR A 241 -14.62 15.79 -15.29
CA THR A 241 -13.94 16.37 -16.46
C THR A 241 -12.77 17.26 -16.05
N GLU A 242 -12.88 17.90 -14.89
CA GLU A 242 -11.85 18.71 -14.25
C GLU A 242 -12.10 18.78 -12.75
N CYS A 243 -11.03 18.97 -11.97
CA CYS A 243 -11.10 19.34 -10.56
C CYS A 243 -10.14 20.50 -10.32
N THR A 244 -10.63 21.58 -9.72
CA THR A 244 -9.85 22.80 -9.45
C THR A 244 -9.85 23.11 -7.96
N ALA A 245 -8.65 23.33 -7.41
CA ALA A 245 -8.46 23.76 -6.04
C ALA A 245 -8.64 25.28 -5.88
N ASN A 246 -9.05 25.71 -4.69
CA ASN A 246 -8.84 27.10 -4.23
C ASN A 246 -7.35 27.38 -3.94
N GLU A 247 -7.02 28.64 -3.65
CA GLU A 247 -5.63 29.12 -3.52
C GLU A 247 -4.80 28.38 -2.47
N ASP A 248 -5.44 27.99 -1.37
CA ASP A 248 -4.86 27.25 -0.23
C ASP A 248 -5.09 25.74 -0.30
N SER A 249 -5.67 25.23 -1.40
CA SER A 249 -5.93 23.79 -1.63
C SER A 249 -6.82 23.08 -0.60
N THR A 250 -7.60 23.83 0.16
CA THR A 250 -8.55 23.33 1.17
C THR A 250 -9.94 23.00 0.62
N VAL A 251 -10.27 23.47 -0.60
CA VAL A 251 -11.55 23.24 -1.28
C VAL A 251 -11.28 22.89 -2.74
N TRP A 252 -11.77 21.71 -3.14
CA TRP A 252 -11.71 21.24 -4.52
C TRP A 252 -13.10 21.22 -5.13
N THR A 253 -13.23 21.82 -6.32
CA THR A 253 -14.47 21.78 -7.10
C THR A 253 -14.26 20.89 -8.33
N CYS A 254 -15.03 19.82 -8.43
CA CYS A 254 -14.98 18.90 -9.56
C CYS A 254 -16.22 19.02 -10.45
N ALA A 255 -16.02 19.25 -11.75
CA ALA A 255 -17.10 19.25 -12.73
C ALA A 255 -17.38 17.80 -13.17
N ILE A 256 -18.62 17.34 -13.00
CA ILE A 256 -19.02 15.96 -13.30
C ILE A 256 -19.47 15.83 -14.76
N ARG A 257 -19.02 14.77 -15.43
CA ARG A 257 -19.40 14.45 -16.81
C ARG A 257 -20.90 14.18 -16.91
N GLU A 258 -21.56 14.83 -17.86
CA GLU A 258 -22.97 14.58 -18.16
C GLU A 258 -23.20 13.24 -18.86
N GLY A 259 -24.36 12.63 -18.61
CA GLY A 259 -24.80 11.41 -19.30
C GLY A 259 -24.08 10.14 -18.90
N VAL A 260 -23.34 10.15 -17.79
CA VAL A 260 -22.79 8.93 -17.18
C VAL A 260 -23.95 8.08 -16.65
N LEU A 261 -23.93 6.78 -16.95
CA LEU A 261 -24.95 5.83 -16.55
C LEU A 261 -24.36 4.78 -15.62
N PHE A 262 -25.12 4.40 -14.60
CA PHE A 262 -24.88 3.16 -13.86
C PHE A 262 -25.31 1.95 -14.69
N HIS A 263 -24.87 0.75 -14.26
CA HIS A 263 -25.17 -0.51 -14.95
C HIS A 263 -26.67 -0.86 -15.00
N ASP A 264 -27.48 -0.27 -14.10
CA ASP A 264 -28.93 -0.41 -14.08
C ASP A 264 -29.66 0.60 -15.00
N GLY A 265 -28.91 1.50 -15.65
CA GLY A 265 -29.41 2.54 -16.55
C GLY A 265 -29.80 3.85 -15.86
N SER A 266 -29.67 3.97 -14.54
CA SER A 266 -29.83 5.25 -13.85
C SER A 266 -28.69 6.21 -14.20
N THR A 267 -28.98 7.51 -14.16
CA THR A 267 -28.00 8.56 -14.46
C THR A 267 -27.23 8.95 -13.21
N LEU A 268 -25.91 9.04 -13.33
CA LEU A 268 -25.07 9.59 -12.27
C LEU A 268 -25.23 11.12 -12.20
N ASP A 269 -25.39 11.63 -10.98
CA ASP A 269 -25.28 13.05 -10.66
C ASP A 269 -24.32 13.31 -9.48
N ALA A 270 -24.14 14.58 -9.11
CA ALA A 270 -23.20 14.97 -8.06
C ALA A 270 -23.57 14.41 -6.67
N ASN A 271 -24.84 14.12 -6.40
CA ASN A 271 -25.26 13.53 -5.13
C ASN A 271 -24.79 12.08 -4.99
N ASP A 272 -24.65 11.33 -6.10
CA ASP A 272 -24.12 9.97 -6.06
C ASP A 272 -22.64 9.96 -5.69
N VAL A 273 -21.89 10.96 -6.18
CA VAL A 273 -20.50 11.19 -5.77
C VAL A 273 -20.44 11.52 -4.28
N VAL A 274 -21.28 12.44 -3.81
CA VAL A 274 -21.36 12.81 -2.39
C VAL A 274 -21.73 11.61 -1.53
N ALA A 275 -22.69 10.78 -1.96
CA ALA A 275 -23.10 9.58 -1.23
C ALA A 275 -21.95 8.57 -1.11
N SER A 276 -21.19 8.37 -2.19
CA SER A 276 -20.02 7.47 -2.20
C SER A 276 -18.93 7.95 -1.24
N TRP A 277 -18.65 9.26 -1.23
CA TRP A 277 -17.70 9.86 -0.30
C TRP A 277 -18.18 9.81 1.15
N ALA A 278 -19.44 10.14 1.39
CA ALA A 278 -20.03 10.12 2.73
C ALA A 278 -19.97 8.73 3.36
N ALA A 279 -20.12 7.66 2.58
CA ALA A 279 -19.95 6.30 3.09
C ALA A 279 -18.52 6.02 3.59
N GLY A 280 -17.50 6.69 3.05
CA GLY A 280 -16.10 6.53 3.48
C GLY A 280 -15.67 7.45 4.61
N ILE A 281 -16.17 8.70 4.66
CA ILE A 281 -15.69 9.71 5.63
C ILE A 281 -16.64 9.95 6.82
N ASP A 282 -17.92 9.63 6.71
CA ASP A 282 -18.88 9.83 7.80
C ASP A 282 -19.14 8.51 8.53
N ALA A 283 -18.50 8.32 9.68
CA ALA A 283 -18.65 7.11 10.48
C ALA A 283 -20.08 6.87 11.01
N SER A 284 -20.97 7.88 10.97
CA SER A 284 -22.39 7.72 11.30
C SER A 284 -23.25 7.28 10.12
N ASN A 285 -22.69 7.26 8.91
CA ASN A 285 -23.40 6.90 7.70
C ASN A 285 -23.83 5.41 7.76
N PRO A 286 -25.09 5.08 7.41
CA PRO A 286 -25.55 3.68 7.42
C PRO A 286 -24.80 2.76 6.45
N TYR A 287 -24.07 3.32 5.49
CA TYR A 287 -23.22 2.60 4.54
C TYR A 287 -21.75 2.61 4.94
N HIS A 288 -21.38 3.22 6.08
CA HIS A 288 -20.03 3.08 6.66
C HIS A 288 -19.90 1.72 7.36
N VAL A 289 -20.11 0.64 6.61
CA VAL A 289 -20.05 -0.74 7.08
C VAL A 289 -19.20 -1.56 6.10
N GLY A 290 -17.95 -1.79 6.47
CA GLY A 290 -17.01 -2.64 5.73
C GLY A 290 -16.77 -3.99 6.41
N ARG A 291 -15.76 -4.74 5.94
CA ARG A 291 -15.36 -6.04 6.50
C ARG A 291 -14.63 -5.88 7.83
N SER A 292 -13.62 -5.01 7.86
CA SER A 292 -12.79 -4.73 9.05
C SER A 292 -13.39 -3.58 9.86
N GLY A 293 -14.04 -2.63 9.18
CA GLY A 293 -14.50 -1.37 9.77
C GLY A 293 -13.34 -0.44 10.12
N ALA A 294 -12.14 -0.68 9.59
CA ALA A 294 -10.93 0.08 9.90
C ALA A 294 -10.76 1.30 8.98
N TRP A 295 -11.28 1.26 7.74
CA TRP A 295 -11.24 2.36 6.78
C TRP A 295 -9.85 2.96 6.57
N GLU A 296 -8.82 2.09 6.61
CA GLU A 296 -7.41 2.50 6.72
C GLU A 296 -6.99 3.50 5.64
N TYR A 297 -7.35 3.26 4.38
CA TYR A 297 -7.05 4.19 3.30
C TYR A 297 -7.85 5.49 3.37
N PHE A 298 -9.07 5.47 3.90
CA PHE A 298 -9.84 6.69 4.11
C PHE A 298 -9.27 7.53 5.24
N SER A 299 -8.88 6.91 6.37
CA SER A 299 -8.18 7.62 7.45
C SER A 299 -6.84 8.13 6.95
N TYR A 300 -6.02 7.29 6.30
CA TYR A 300 -4.72 7.72 5.80
C TYR A 300 -4.81 8.87 4.78
N LEU A 301 -5.67 8.77 3.77
CA LEU A 301 -5.74 9.76 2.69
C LEU A 301 -6.57 11.00 3.07
N TRP A 302 -7.50 10.87 4.02
CA TRP A 302 -8.54 11.86 4.31
C TRP A 302 -8.77 12.08 5.82
N ASP A 303 -7.80 11.79 6.69
CA ASP A 303 -7.92 11.80 8.17
C ASP A 303 -8.62 13.06 8.72
N GLY A 304 -8.33 14.22 8.13
CA GLY A 304 -8.94 15.51 8.53
C GLY A 304 -10.39 15.73 8.07
N LEU A 305 -10.96 14.82 7.28
CA LEU A 305 -12.33 14.86 6.77
C LEU A 305 -13.21 13.75 7.37
N MET A 306 -12.60 12.75 8.03
CA MET A 306 -13.35 11.70 8.69
C MET A 306 -13.96 12.23 10.00
N ASN A 307 -15.26 11.99 10.20
CA ASN A 307 -15.88 12.24 11.50
C ASN A 307 -15.70 10.99 12.38
N GLU A 308 -15.32 11.16 13.64
CA GLU A 308 -15.28 10.05 14.60
C GLU A 308 -16.66 9.39 14.72
N ALA A 309 -16.68 8.05 14.76
CA ALA A 309 -17.90 7.32 15.11
C ALA A 309 -18.37 7.79 16.50
N PRO A 310 -19.67 8.03 16.71
CA PRO A 310 -20.15 8.36 18.05
C PRO A 310 -19.75 7.22 19.01
N ALA A 311 -19.03 7.56 20.08
CA ALA A 311 -18.62 6.60 21.10
C ALA A 311 -19.85 5.83 21.62
N GLU A 312 -19.84 4.50 21.46
CA GLU A 312 -20.83 3.60 22.07
C GLU A 312 -20.67 3.50 23.59
#